data_AF-A0A0F0LHF1-F1
#
_entry.id   AF-A0A0F0LHF1-F1
#
_cell.length_a   1.000
_cell.length_b   1.000
_cell.length_c   1.000
_cell.angle_alpha   90.00
_cell.angle_beta   90.00
_cell.angle_gamma   90.00
#
_symmetry.space_group_name_H-M   'P 1'
#
loop_
_entity.id
_entity.type
_entity.pdbx_description
1 polymer ?
#
loop_
_entity_poly.entity_id
_entity_poly.type
_entity_poly.pdbx_seq_one_letter_code
_entity_poly.pdbx_strand_id
1 'polypeptide(L)'
;MGYFIIVIGQTVVLPLVSGLIELLAIGGDPILVFGKWWAFWGVGTRLLAAGIAQVSGKGRTAEILGSTAPSVQELQLTRELGTANIAMGLTGLLALIPGWTLPAALAGGVFLLIAGLMHLPKKGKNPQETVATWTDLAVGVVVVVLAVRVIFGAITG
;
A
#
# COMPACT_ATOMS: atom_id res chain seq x y z
N MET A 1 14.00 -10.93 7.90
CA MET A 1 12.80 -11.21 8.71
C MET A 1 11.99 -9.96 9.03
N GLY A 2 12.59 -8.89 9.57
CA GLY A 2 11.86 -7.65 9.87
C GLY A 2 11.03 -7.08 8.69
N TYR A 3 11.59 -7.06 7.48
CA TYR A 3 10.87 -6.65 6.26
C TYR A 3 9.55 -7.40 6.06
N PHE A 4 9.57 -8.73 6.10
CA PHE A 4 8.37 -9.55 5.87
C PHE A 4 7.32 -9.32 6.95
N ILE A 5 7.73 -9.21 8.21
CA ILE A 5 6.82 -8.94 9.33
C ILE A 5 6.10 -7.61 9.14
N ILE A 6 6.85 -6.56 8.81
CA ILE A 6 6.29 -5.22 8.60
C ILE A 6 5.33 -5.22 7.42
N VAL A 7 5.76 -5.73 6.26
CA VAL A 7 4.96 -5.70 5.03
C VAL A 7 3.70 -6.57 5.14
N ILE A 8 3.83 -7.80 5.63
CA ILE A 8 2.66 -8.70 5.81
C ILE A 8 1.75 -8.17 6.92
N GLY A 9 2.34 -7.63 8.00
CA GLY A 9 1.60 -6.98 9.07
C GLY A 9 0.72 -5.85 8.54
N GLN A 10 1.31 -4.91 7.80
CA GLN A 10 0.61 -3.74 7.27
C GLN A 10 -0.34 -4.04 6.11
N THR A 11 -0.10 -5.08 5.31
CA THR A 11 -0.96 -5.41 4.17
C THR A 11 -2.06 -6.42 4.48
N VAL A 12 -1.86 -7.30 5.46
CA VAL A 12 -2.80 -8.40 5.71
C VAL A 12 -3.29 -8.39 7.15
N VAL A 13 -2.37 -8.50 8.12
CA VAL A 13 -2.76 -8.77 9.51
C VAL A 13 -3.49 -7.58 10.13
N LEU A 14 -2.89 -6.40 10.11
CA LEU A 14 -3.44 -5.20 10.75
C LEU A 14 -4.76 -4.75 10.08
N PRO A 15 -4.88 -4.68 8.73
CA PRO A 15 -6.16 -4.38 8.11
C PRO A 15 -7.28 -5.36 8.47
N LEU A 16 -6.99 -6.67 8.46
CA LEU A 16 -7.98 -7.70 8.81
C LEU A 16 -8.43 -7.55 10.26
N VAL A 17 -7.48 -7.46 11.19
CA VAL A 17 -7.78 -7.36 12.62
C VAL A 17 -8.57 -6.08 12.90
N SER A 18 -8.12 -4.92 12.40
CA SER A 18 -8.84 -3.66 12.60
C SER A 18 -10.25 -3.69 12.00
N GLY A 19 -10.42 -4.23 10.78
CA GLY A 19 -11.72 -4.33 10.14
C GLY A 19 -12.67 -5.31 10.83
N LEU A 20 -12.15 -6.46 11.29
CA LEU A 20 -12.95 -7.41 12.07
C LEU A 20 -13.40 -6.81 13.41
N ILE A 21 -12.50 -6.13 14.13
CA ILE A 21 -12.84 -5.45 15.38
C ILE A 21 -13.96 -4.43 15.14
N GLU A 22 -13.85 -3.60 14.09
CA GLU A 22 -14.88 -2.61 13.78
C GLU A 22 -16.22 -3.25 13.40
N LEU A 23 -16.22 -4.28 12.56
CA LEU A 23 -17.45 -4.97 12.17
C LEU A 23 -18.15 -5.64 13.37
N LEU A 24 -17.37 -6.18 14.31
CA LEU A 24 -17.92 -6.83 15.51
C LEU A 24 -18.41 -5.82 16.56
N ALA A 25 -17.73 -4.69 16.70
CA ALA A 25 -18.02 -3.71 17.75
C ALA A 25 -19.05 -2.65 17.33
N ILE A 26 -19.04 -2.25 16.05
CA ILE A 26 -19.81 -1.13 15.51
C ILE A 26 -20.71 -1.59 14.35
N GLY A 27 -20.25 -2.55 13.57
CA GLY A 27 -20.93 -2.98 12.34
C GLY A 27 -20.62 -2.08 11.15
N GLY A 28 -21.39 -2.23 10.07
CA GLY A 28 -21.22 -1.48 8.82
C GLY A 28 -21.10 -2.39 7.59
N ASP A 29 -20.96 -1.77 6.42
CA ASP A 29 -20.72 -2.48 5.17
C ASP A 29 -19.28 -3.05 5.16
N PRO A 30 -19.09 -4.38 5.05
CA PRO A 30 -17.76 -4.99 5.11
C PRO A 30 -16.78 -4.45 4.06
N ILE A 31 -17.24 -4.11 2.86
CA ILE A 31 -16.37 -3.58 1.80
C ILE A 31 -15.87 -2.19 2.19
N LEU A 32 -16.74 -1.34 2.72
CA LEU A 32 -16.36 0.00 3.18
C LEU A 32 -15.42 -0.08 4.39
N VAL A 33 -15.72 -0.95 5.36
CA VAL A 33 -14.90 -1.11 6.56
C VAL A 33 -13.50 -1.64 6.21
N PHE A 34 -13.40 -2.74 5.46
CA PHE A 34 -12.10 -3.27 5.08
C PHE A 34 -11.35 -2.34 4.11
N GLY A 35 -12.04 -1.71 3.16
CA GLY A 35 -11.43 -0.72 2.27
C GLY A 35 -10.79 0.43 3.04
N LYS A 36 -11.44 0.91 4.10
CA LYS A 36 -10.89 1.91 5.02
C LYS A 36 -9.62 1.47 5.72
N TRP A 37 -9.60 0.26 6.29
CA TRP A 37 -8.44 -0.24 7.00
C TRP A 37 -7.28 -0.62 6.09
N TRP A 38 -7.55 -1.09 4.87
CA TRP A 38 -6.52 -1.28 3.85
C TRP A 38 -5.96 0.04 3.32
N ALA A 39 -6.78 1.09 3.20
CA ALA A 39 -6.30 2.42 2.88
C ALA A 39 -5.38 2.96 3.99
N PHE A 40 -5.78 2.85 5.25
CA PHE A 40 -4.96 3.33 6.36
C PHE A 40 -3.64 2.56 6.49
N TRP A 41 -3.69 1.23 6.56
CA TRP A 41 -2.50 0.41 6.80
C TRP A 41 -1.70 0.15 5.52
N GLY A 42 -2.35 -0.36 4.48
CA GLY A 42 -1.73 -0.83 3.24
C GLY A 42 -1.28 0.29 2.30
N VAL A 43 -2.02 1.41 2.25
CA VAL A 43 -1.58 2.62 1.57
C VAL A 43 -0.83 3.52 2.55
N GLY A 44 -1.47 3.94 3.63
CA GLY A 44 -0.94 4.97 4.53
C GLY A 44 0.36 4.58 5.22
N THR A 45 0.29 3.69 6.20
CA THR A 45 1.46 3.34 7.03
C THR A 45 2.56 2.64 6.24
N ARG A 46 2.20 1.79 5.28
CA ARG A 46 3.16 1.00 4.50
C ARG A 46 3.95 1.87 3.54
N LEU A 47 3.30 2.72 2.74
CA LEU A 47 4.01 3.64 1.86
C LEU A 47 4.80 4.67 2.66
N LEU A 48 4.28 5.15 3.79
CA LEU A 48 5.02 6.06 4.64
C LEU A 48 6.31 5.42 5.18
N ALA A 49 6.23 4.19 5.70
CA ALA A 49 7.40 3.46 6.19
C ALA A 49 8.41 3.17 5.07
N ALA A 50 7.94 2.73 3.90
CA ALA A 50 8.78 2.52 2.73
C ALA A 50 9.47 3.81 2.28
N GLY A 51 8.71 4.90 2.22
CA GLY A 51 9.20 6.22 1.85
C GLY A 51 10.28 6.72 2.81
N ILE A 52 10.04 6.70 4.12
CA ILE A 52 11.04 7.09 5.13
C ILE A 52 12.33 6.26 4.97
N ALA A 53 12.19 4.94 4.79
CA ALA A 53 13.36 4.08 4.57
C ALA A 53 14.13 4.47 3.29
N GLN A 54 13.43 4.72 2.19
CA GLN A 54 14.01 5.11 0.90
C GLN A 54 14.75 6.45 0.97
N VAL A 55 14.14 7.48 1.55
CA VAL A 55 14.77 8.81 1.64
C VAL A 55 15.97 8.81 2.61
N SER A 56 15.91 8.00 3.68
CA SER A 56 17.00 7.92 4.67
C SER A 56 18.30 7.27 4.15
N GLY A 57 18.28 6.67 2.95
CA GLY A 57 19.40 5.88 2.42
C GLY A 57 19.61 4.54 3.12
N LYS A 58 18.74 4.16 4.08
CA LYS A 58 18.72 2.85 4.73
C LYS A 58 17.81 1.85 4.02
N GLY A 59 17.06 2.31 3.02
CA GLY A 59 16.14 1.50 2.24
C GLY A 59 16.86 0.58 1.27
N ARG A 60 16.47 -0.70 1.25
CA ARG A 60 17.01 -1.72 0.33
C ARG A 60 16.30 -1.74 -1.02
N THR A 61 15.62 -0.67 -1.42
CA THR A 61 14.76 -0.70 -2.61
C THR A 61 15.54 -1.03 -3.87
N ALA A 62 16.71 -0.43 -4.09
CA ALA A 62 17.54 -0.75 -5.25
C ALA A 62 17.96 -2.24 -5.26
N GLU A 63 18.37 -2.79 -4.11
CA GLU A 63 18.70 -4.21 -3.94
C GLU A 63 17.49 -5.13 -4.19
N ILE A 64 16.32 -4.76 -3.64
CA ILE A 64 15.07 -5.50 -3.84
C ILE A 64 14.70 -5.51 -5.33
N LEU A 65 14.95 -4.41 -6.05
CA LEU A 65 14.70 -4.31 -7.48
C LEU A 65 15.77 -5.02 -8.34
N GLY A 66 16.86 -5.51 -7.73
CA GLY A 66 17.88 -6.35 -8.38
C GLY A 66 19.23 -5.67 -8.59
N SER A 67 19.43 -4.45 -8.08
CA SER A 67 20.71 -3.73 -8.19
C SER A 67 21.66 -4.17 -7.06
N THR A 68 22.74 -4.87 -7.41
CA THR A 68 23.76 -5.32 -6.44
C THR A 68 24.78 -4.23 -6.10
N ALA A 69 24.93 -3.23 -6.98
CA ALA A 69 25.80 -2.06 -6.79
C ALA A 69 25.10 -0.83 -7.39
N PRO A 70 24.21 -0.17 -6.63
CA PRO A 70 23.38 0.92 -7.15
C PRO A 70 24.22 2.14 -7.53
N SER A 71 24.02 2.64 -8.74
CA SER A 71 24.54 3.92 -9.21
C SER A 71 23.98 5.11 -8.43
N VAL A 72 24.63 6.26 -8.53
CA VAL A 72 24.15 7.51 -7.92
C VAL A 72 22.75 7.87 -8.43
N GLN A 73 22.48 7.62 -9.71
CA GLN A 73 21.19 7.87 -10.34
C GLN A 73 20.09 6.93 -9.82
N GLU A 74 20.38 5.64 -9.63
CA GLU A 74 19.44 4.68 -9.02
C GLU A 74 19.12 5.05 -7.56
N LEU A 75 20.12 5.53 -6.81
CA LEU A 75 19.93 6.00 -5.45
C LEU A 75 19.10 7.30 -5.41
N GLN A 76 19.32 8.21 -6.35
CA GLN A 76 18.51 9.43 -6.49
C GLN A 76 17.06 9.07 -6.81
N LEU A 77 16.82 8.21 -7.81
CA LEU A 77 15.49 7.75 -8.17
C LEU A 77 14.78 7.06 -7.00
N THR A 78 15.52 6.26 -6.22
CA THR A 78 14.99 5.64 -5.00
C THR A 78 14.53 6.68 -3.98
N ARG A 79 15.26 7.79 -3.82
CA ARG A 79 14.87 8.88 -2.91
C ARG A 79 13.67 9.65 -3.42
N GLU A 80 13.60 9.94 -4.72
CA GLU A 80 12.45 10.61 -5.34
C GLU A 80 11.18 9.77 -5.20
N LEU A 81 11.29 8.46 -5.46
CA LEU A 81 10.23 7.49 -5.19
C LEU A 81 9.86 7.46 -3.69
N GLY A 82 10.85 7.56 -2.81
CA GLY A 82 10.66 7.68 -1.38
C GLY A 82 9.81 8.88 -0.97
N THR A 83 10.08 10.04 -1.56
CA THR A 83 9.29 11.26 -1.34
C THR A 83 7.85 11.09 -1.82
N ALA A 84 7.64 10.46 -2.98
CA ALA A 84 6.30 10.15 -3.47
C ALA A 84 5.55 9.21 -2.51
N ASN A 85 6.23 8.18 -2.01
CA ASN A 85 5.68 7.24 -1.03
C ASN A 85 5.34 7.90 0.31
N ILE A 86 6.14 8.88 0.77
CA ILE A 86 5.79 9.68 1.95
C ILE A 86 4.51 10.47 1.70
N ALA A 87 4.39 11.16 0.56
CA ALA A 87 3.20 11.94 0.24
C ALA A 87 1.94 11.06 0.19
N MET A 88 1.98 9.97 -0.58
CA MET A 88 0.87 9.01 -0.67
C MET A 88 0.56 8.36 0.68
N GLY A 89 1.59 8.03 1.46
CA GLY A 89 1.46 7.45 2.79
C GLY A 89 0.76 8.41 3.76
N LEU A 90 1.17 9.68 3.81
CA LEU A 90 0.50 10.70 4.62
C LEU A 90 -0.96 10.87 4.22
N THR A 91 -1.27 10.88 2.92
CA THR A 91 -2.66 10.91 2.43
C THR A 91 -3.44 9.66 2.85
N GLY A 92 -2.84 8.47 2.79
CA GLY A 92 -3.45 7.22 3.23
C GLY A 92 -3.82 7.20 4.72
N LEU A 93 -3.04 7.87 5.58
CA LEU A 93 -3.36 7.99 7.01
C LEU A 93 -4.66 8.75 7.27
N LEU A 94 -5.08 9.62 6.33
CA LEU A 94 -6.34 10.35 6.43
C LEU A 94 -7.57 9.47 6.16
N ALA A 95 -7.40 8.20 5.78
CA ALA A 95 -8.50 7.30 5.46
C ALA A 95 -9.51 7.10 6.61
N LEU A 96 -9.09 7.34 7.86
CA LEU A 96 -9.95 7.25 9.04
C LEU A 96 -10.82 8.50 9.26
N ILE A 97 -10.54 9.60 8.54
CA ILE A 97 -11.37 10.80 8.58
C ILE A 97 -12.65 10.52 7.77
N PRO A 98 -13.86 10.80 8.31
CA PRO A 98 -15.10 10.64 7.57
C PRO A 98 -15.06 11.32 6.19
N GLY A 99 -15.46 10.58 5.15
CA GLY A 99 -15.46 11.06 3.75
C GLY A 99 -14.11 10.99 3.03
N TRP A 100 -12.99 10.74 3.73
CA TRP A 100 -11.66 10.70 3.12
C TRP A 100 -11.19 9.33 2.67
N THR A 101 -11.90 8.25 3.02
CA THR A 101 -11.46 6.88 2.75
C THR A 101 -11.15 6.62 1.27
N LEU A 102 -12.06 6.96 0.35
CA LEU A 102 -11.85 6.74 -1.08
C LEU A 102 -10.68 7.56 -1.66
N PRO A 103 -10.61 8.89 -1.50
CA PRO A 103 -9.47 9.65 -2.03
C PRO A 103 -8.14 9.24 -1.39
N ALA A 104 -8.13 8.90 -0.09
CA ALA A 104 -6.95 8.38 0.59
C ALA A 104 -6.48 7.04 0.03
N ALA A 105 -7.42 6.12 -0.24
CA ALA A 105 -7.13 4.83 -0.85
C ALA A 105 -6.57 4.98 -2.27
N LEU A 106 -7.18 5.83 -3.10
CA LEU A 106 -6.79 6.02 -4.49
C LEU A 106 -5.39 6.66 -4.61
N ALA A 107 -5.03 7.58 -3.72
CA ALA A 107 -3.77 8.32 -3.77
C ALA A 107 -2.53 7.42 -3.92
N GLY A 108 -2.49 6.27 -3.21
CA GLY A 108 -1.41 5.30 -3.36
C GLY A 108 -1.83 3.90 -3.78
N GLY A 109 -3.11 3.54 -3.67
CA GLY A 109 -3.61 2.23 -4.09
C GLY A 109 -3.48 1.99 -5.60
N VAL A 110 -3.68 3.03 -6.41
CA VAL A 110 -3.46 2.95 -7.88
C VAL A 110 -1.98 2.74 -8.19
N PHE A 111 -1.09 3.47 -7.51
CA PHE A 111 0.36 3.30 -7.64
C PHE A 111 0.77 1.86 -7.31
N LEU A 112 0.30 1.32 -6.18
CA LEU A 112 0.57 -0.05 -5.78
C LEU A 112 0.05 -1.07 -6.79
N LEU A 113 -1.18 -0.91 -7.28
CA LEU A 113 -1.74 -1.81 -8.29
C LEU A 113 -0.86 -1.88 -9.54
N ILE A 114 -0.50 -0.71 -10.08
CA ILE A 114 0.31 -0.61 -11.30
C ILE A 114 1.70 -1.20 -11.06
N ALA A 115 2.34 -0.89 -9.93
CA ALA A 115 3.63 -1.46 -9.57
C ALA A 115 3.55 -3.00 -9.51
N GLY A 116 2.57 -3.53 -8.78
CA GLY A 116 2.33 -4.98 -8.69
C GLY A 116 2.18 -5.64 -10.07
N LEU A 117 1.40 -5.02 -10.96
CA LEU A 117 1.20 -5.52 -12.33
C LEU A 117 2.49 -5.47 -13.16
N MET A 118 3.30 -4.42 -13.03
CA MET A 118 4.60 -4.30 -13.71
C MET A 118 5.61 -5.37 -13.24
N HIS A 119 5.51 -5.81 -11.98
CA HIS A 119 6.39 -6.85 -11.42
C HIS A 119 5.90 -8.29 -11.66
N LEU A 120 4.69 -8.51 -12.14
CA LEU A 120 4.19 -9.85 -12.49
C LEU A 120 5.04 -10.57 -13.56
N PRO A 121 5.35 -9.97 -14.72
CA PRO A 121 6.09 -10.67 -15.79
C PRO A 121 7.57 -10.87 -15.48
N LYS A 122 8.12 -10.21 -14.44
CA LYS A 122 9.54 -10.28 -14.10
C LYS A 122 9.91 -11.68 -13.58
N LYS A 123 10.89 -12.31 -14.24
CA LYS A 123 11.48 -13.59 -13.84
C LYS A 123 12.65 -13.37 -12.87
N GLY A 124 12.96 -14.38 -12.05
CA GLY A 124 14.12 -14.34 -11.14
C GLY A 124 13.98 -13.38 -9.95
N LYS A 125 12.75 -13.07 -9.54
CA LYS A 125 12.48 -12.20 -8.38
C LYS A 125 13.05 -12.80 -7.10
N ASN A 126 13.71 -11.96 -6.30
CA ASN A 126 14.08 -12.38 -4.95
C ASN A 126 12.82 -12.50 -4.05
N PRO A 127 12.92 -13.14 -2.87
CA PRO A 127 11.77 -13.32 -2.00
C PRO A 127 11.10 -12.02 -1.53
N GLN A 128 11.87 -10.94 -1.32
CA GLN A 128 11.32 -9.65 -0.89
C GLN A 128 10.53 -9.00 -2.02
N GLU A 129 11.05 -9.01 -3.24
CA GLU A 129 10.35 -8.52 -4.43
C GLU A 129 9.08 -9.32 -4.71
N THR A 130 9.12 -10.64 -4.50
CA THR A 130 7.93 -11.50 -4.64
C THR A 130 6.84 -11.10 -3.66
N VAL A 131 7.19 -10.88 -2.38
CA VAL A 131 6.23 -10.41 -1.37
C VAL A 131 5.72 -9.01 -1.68
N ALA A 132 6.60 -8.08 -2.08
CA ALA A 132 6.21 -6.75 -2.52
C ALA A 132 5.15 -6.83 -3.64
N THR A 133 5.44 -7.58 -4.70
CA THR A 133 4.53 -7.77 -5.85
C THR A 133 3.13 -8.19 -5.40
N TRP A 134 3.03 -9.24 -4.58
CA TRP A 134 1.72 -9.77 -4.17
C TRP A 134 0.98 -8.84 -3.22
N THR A 135 1.70 -8.21 -2.30
CA THR A 135 1.10 -7.24 -1.38
C THR A 135 0.65 -5.97 -2.09
N ASP A 136 1.37 -5.52 -3.11
CA ASP A 136 1.00 -4.38 -3.95
C ASP A 136 -0.29 -4.66 -4.73
N LEU A 137 -0.39 -5.85 -5.36
CA LEU A 137 -1.61 -6.29 -6.04
C LEU A 137 -2.79 -6.41 -5.08
N ALA A 138 -2.58 -6.99 -3.89
CA ALA A 138 -3.65 -7.15 -2.90
C ALA A 138 -4.24 -5.80 -2.47
N VAL A 139 -3.37 -4.83 -2.12
CA VAL A 139 -3.84 -3.47 -1.79
C VAL A 139 -4.55 -2.84 -2.98
N GLY A 140 -3.96 -2.94 -4.17
CA GLY A 140 -4.55 -2.41 -5.41
C GLY A 140 -5.96 -2.94 -5.69
N VAL A 141 -6.16 -4.25 -5.57
CA VAL A 141 -7.47 -4.90 -5.78
C VAL A 141 -8.49 -4.41 -4.73
N VAL A 142 -8.10 -4.34 -3.45
CA VAL A 142 -9.00 -3.83 -2.39
C VAL A 142 -9.43 -2.39 -2.69
N VAL A 143 -8.51 -1.54 -3.14
CA VAL A 143 -8.84 -0.15 -3.52
C VAL A 143 -9.80 -0.10 -4.71
N VAL A 144 -9.62 -0.95 -5.72
CA VAL A 144 -10.56 -1.03 -6.86
C VAL A 144 -11.95 -1.47 -6.39
N VAL A 145 -12.03 -2.51 -5.55
CA VAL A 145 -13.31 -2.98 -5.01
C VAL A 145 -14.01 -1.90 -4.18
N LEU A 146 -13.26 -1.19 -3.33
CA LEU A 146 -13.76 -0.04 -2.58
C LEU A 146 -14.30 1.06 -3.52
N ALA A 147 -13.53 1.45 -4.54
CA ALA A 147 -13.91 2.48 -5.48
C ALA A 147 -15.21 2.11 -6.23
N VAL A 148 -15.31 0.89 -6.73
CA VAL A 148 -16.52 0.37 -7.38
C VAL A 148 -17.71 0.42 -6.44
N ARG A 149 -17.55 -0.03 -5.18
CA ARG A 149 -18.64 -0.04 -4.19
C ARG A 149 -19.14 1.36 -3.85
N VAL A 150 -18.24 2.34 -3.72
CA VAL A 150 -18.58 3.74 -3.43
C VAL A 150 -19.27 4.40 -4.62
N ILE A 151 -18.72 4.22 -5.84
CA ILE A 151 -19.30 4.78 -7.06
C ILE A 151 -20.69 4.21 -7.32
N PHE A 152 -20.86 2.89 -7.21
CA PHE A 152 -22.16 2.25 -7.38
C PHE A 152 -23.17 2.77 -6.35
N GLY A 153 -22.77 2.86 -5.08
CA GLY A 153 -23.63 3.41 -4.03
C GLY A 153 -24.06 4.86 -4.26
N ALA A 154 -23.20 5.68 -4.89
CA ALA A 154 -23.52 7.06 -5.24
C ALA A 154 -24.46 7.20 -6.45
N ILE A 155 -24.54 6.17 -7.31
CA ILE A 155 -25.40 6.18 -8.52
C ILE A 155 -26.78 5.58 -8.21
N THR A 156 -26.85 4.58 -7.33
CA THR A 156 -28.10 3.85 -7.04
C THR A 156 -28.86 4.34 -5.81
N GLY A 157 -28.24 5.20 -5.00
CA GLY A 157 -28.86 5.84 -3.82
C GLY A 157 -29.39 7.22 -4.15
#